data_AF-A0AAD5DA33-F1
#
_entry.id   AF-A0AAD5DA33-F1
#
_cell.length_a   1.000
_cell.length_b   1.000
_cell.length_c   1.000
_cell.angle_alpha   90.00
_cell.angle_beta   90.00
_cell.angle_gamma   90.00
#
_symmetry.space_group_name_H-M   'P 1'
#
loop_
_entity.id
_entity.type
_entity.pdbx_description
1 polymer ?
#
loop_
_entity_poly.entity_id
_entity_poly.type
_entity_poly.pdbx_seq_one_letter_code
_entity_poly.pdbx_strand_id
1 'polypeptide(L)'
;GAHTSDEGEDEHSQDESKTKHLSITTRFSNYFTRTGYLCPITILTAILIIIITSYFLQSRDLLCVSSISSFDRLSRSRFFGLDGLDSDFGALGRPKHGKTVEWTTKDLLKGLEEFVPIYETRPIKNNMYGMGFDHSFGLWFITRWLKPDLMIESGAFKGHSTWVLRQAMPNTRIISITPRHPEKYLKKGAAYVDENCTYFAGKDFIDFGSIDWATVMKKHGITDLSRVLIFFDDHQSELKRLKQALKAGFSNLVFEDNYDTGTGDHYSLRQICDQFYIQGGGHSCFEDSDEARVRSVRKKFWEKAVDTQELCGPDLDPNYYKRNVLDYFLNVGTLLRLD
;
A
#
# COMPACT_ATOMS: atom_id res chain seq x y z
N GLY A 1 -65.95 -9.65 -76.93
CA GLY A 1 -64.91 -8.83 -77.55
C GLY A 1 -63.68 -9.69 -77.83
N ALA A 2 -62.64 -9.24 -78.55
CA ALA A 2 -62.27 -7.86 -78.91
C ALA A 2 -61.97 -6.97 -77.68
N HIS A 3 -60.90 -6.16 -77.61
CA HIS A 3 -59.87 -5.90 -78.63
C HIS A 3 -58.63 -5.24 -77.97
N THR A 4 -57.39 -5.58 -78.41
CA THR A 4 -56.13 -4.82 -78.13
C THR A 4 -55.79 -4.59 -76.62
N SER A 5 -54.62 -4.14 -76.15
CA SER A 5 -53.39 -3.54 -76.75
C SER A 5 -52.19 -3.74 -75.79
N ASP A 6 -50.89 -3.64 -76.16
CA ASP A 6 -50.14 -3.68 -77.44
C ASP A 6 -48.64 -4.03 -77.16
N GLU A 7 -47.94 -4.55 -78.18
CA GLU A 7 -46.55 -4.36 -78.67
C GLU A 7 -45.38 -3.86 -77.74
N GLY A 8 -44.13 -4.34 -77.87
CA GLY A 8 -43.60 -5.34 -78.82
C GLY A 8 -42.17 -5.82 -78.52
N GLU A 9 -41.78 -6.89 -79.24
CA GLU A 9 -40.51 -7.20 -79.94
C GLU A 9 -39.17 -6.83 -79.24
N ASP A 10 -38.28 -7.77 -78.87
CA ASP A 10 -37.57 -8.85 -79.61
C ASP A 10 -36.35 -8.38 -80.42
N GLU A 11 -35.14 -8.80 -80.02
CA GLU A 11 -34.29 -9.77 -80.75
C GLU A 11 -32.86 -9.92 -80.16
N HIS A 12 -32.32 -11.14 -80.29
CA HIS A 12 -30.92 -11.59 -80.53
C HIS A 12 -29.66 -10.71 -80.18
N SER A 13 -28.50 -11.28 -79.79
CA SER A 13 -28.06 -12.69 -79.72
C SER A 13 -26.86 -12.92 -78.75
N GLN A 14 -26.49 -14.20 -78.60
CA GLN A 14 -25.30 -14.76 -77.91
C GLN A 14 -23.96 -14.37 -78.63
N ASP A 15 -22.73 -14.63 -78.15
CA ASP A 15 -22.28 -15.85 -77.44
C ASP A 15 -20.92 -15.76 -76.68
N GLU A 16 -20.46 -16.91 -76.14
CA GLU A 16 -19.27 -17.17 -75.30
C GLU A 16 -17.94 -16.43 -75.61
N SER A 17 -17.15 -16.09 -74.56
CA SER A 17 -16.11 -17.03 -74.04
C SER A 17 -15.07 -16.48 -73.05
N LYS A 18 -14.58 -17.42 -72.20
CA LYS A 18 -13.40 -17.45 -71.30
C LYS A 18 -12.34 -16.32 -71.49
N THR A 19 -11.79 -15.71 -70.43
CA THR A 19 -10.63 -16.30 -69.70
C THR A 19 -10.16 -15.57 -68.42
N LYS A 20 -9.41 -16.33 -67.60
CA LYS A 20 -8.32 -15.92 -66.67
C LYS A 20 -8.66 -15.09 -65.41
N HIS A 21 -8.76 -15.83 -64.31
CA HIS A 21 -8.61 -15.37 -62.92
C HIS A 21 -7.20 -14.80 -62.68
N LEU A 22 -7.07 -13.47 -62.53
CA LEU A 22 -5.79 -12.78 -62.24
C LEU A 22 -5.76 -12.32 -60.77
N SER A 23 -4.74 -12.74 -60.03
CA SER A 23 -4.73 -12.62 -58.56
C SER A 23 -4.49 -11.21 -58.02
N ILE A 24 -5.14 -10.91 -56.89
CA ILE A 24 -5.07 -9.62 -56.17
C ILE A 24 -3.62 -9.22 -55.82
N THR A 25 -2.73 -10.19 -55.61
CA THR A 25 -1.29 -10.03 -55.36
C THR A 25 -0.60 -9.07 -56.33
N THR A 26 -0.96 -9.10 -57.62
CA THR A 26 -0.29 -8.29 -58.65
C THR A 26 -0.56 -6.79 -58.50
N ARG A 27 -1.67 -6.39 -57.85
CA ARG A 27 -1.97 -4.97 -57.58
C ARG A 27 -1.15 -4.38 -56.43
N PHE A 28 -0.75 -5.18 -55.44
CA PHE A 28 0.05 -4.69 -54.30
C PHE A 28 1.51 -4.44 -54.67
N SER A 29 2.11 -5.27 -55.54
CA SER A 29 3.52 -5.13 -55.95
C SER A 29 3.83 -3.76 -56.57
N ASN A 30 2.93 -3.25 -57.42
CA ASN A 30 3.11 -1.99 -58.14
C ASN A 30 2.92 -0.71 -57.29
N TYR A 31 2.53 -0.84 -56.01
CA TYR A 31 2.48 0.32 -55.11
C TYR A 31 3.84 0.56 -54.42
N PHE A 32 4.55 -0.51 -54.04
CA PHE A 32 5.83 -0.42 -53.34
C PHE A 32 6.99 0.08 -54.20
N THR A 33 6.94 -0.10 -55.52
CA THR A 33 8.02 0.31 -56.44
C THR A 33 8.02 1.80 -56.78
N ARG A 34 6.98 2.57 -56.39
CA ARG A 34 6.83 3.99 -56.77
C ARG A 34 7.27 5.01 -55.69
N THR A 35 7.69 4.56 -54.51
CA THR A 35 8.15 5.39 -53.38
C THR A 35 9.60 5.08 -52.95
N GLY A 36 10.39 4.54 -53.87
CA GLY A 36 11.62 3.76 -53.63
C GLY A 36 12.84 4.40 -52.96
N TYR A 37 12.79 5.67 -52.53
CA TYR A 37 13.90 6.32 -51.80
C TYR A 37 13.50 7.06 -50.52
N LEU A 38 12.21 7.40 -50.34
CA LEU A 38 11.76 8.09 -49.12
C LEU A 38 11.67 7.12 -47.93
N CYS A 39 11.15 5.90 -48.16
CA CYS A 39 10.86 4.92 -47.11
C CYS A 39 12.07 4.54 -46.22
N PRO A 40 13.26 4.17 -46.74
CA PRO A 40 14.39 3.82 -45.87
C PRO A 40 14.93 5.03 -45.09
N ILE A 41 14.87 6.23 -45.65
CA ILE A 41 15.36 7.46 -45.00
C ILE A 41 14.39 7.91 -43.90
N THR A 42 13.07 7.83 -44.12
CA THR A 42 12.08 8.11 -43.07
C THR A 42 12.12 7.08 -41.95
N ILE A 43 12.39 5.80 -42.24
CA ILE A 43 12.61 4.77 -41.21
C ILE A 43 13.89 5.04 -40.42
N LEU A 44 15.02 5.34 -41.07
CA LEU A 44 16.29 5.64 -40.38
C LEU A 44 16.20 6.90 -39.51
N THR A 45 15.55 7.96 -40.01
CA THR A 45 15.31 9.17 -39.22
C THR A 45 14.33 8.94 -38.06
N ALA A 46 13.28 8.14 -38.24
CA ALA A 46 12.40 7.74 -37.14
C ALA A 46 13.14 6.93 -36.07
N ILE A 47 13.99 5.97 -36.47
CA ILE A 47 14.84 5.20 -35.54
C ILE A 47 15.81 6.12 -34.79
N LEU A 48 16.45 7.08 -35.48
CA LEU A 48 17.33 8.05 -34.86
C LEU A 48 16.58 8.95 -33.86
N ILE A 49 15.37 9.39 -34.19
CA ILE A 49 14.49 10.15 -33.28
C ILE A 49 14.09 9.29 -32.07
N ILE A 50 13.83 8.00 -32.24
CA ILE A 50 13.53 7.07 -31.13
C ILE A 50 14.75 6.89 -30.22
N ILE A 51 15.97 6.78 -30.77
CA ILE A 51 17.22 6.68 -29.99
C ILE A 51 17.54 7.99 -29.26
N ILE A 52 17.31 9.14 -29.91
CA ILE A 52 17.50 10.47 -29.29
C ILE A 52 16.45 10.68 -28.18
N THR A 53 15.18 10.33 -28.41
CA THR A 53 14.13 10.47 -27.39
C THR A 53 14.30 9.48 -26.25
N SER A 54 14.78 8.25 -26.47
CA SER A 54 15.11 7.34 -25.36
C SER A 54 16.29 7.87 -24.52
N TYR A 55 17.32 8.46 -25.15
CA TYR A 55 18.37 9.17 -24.42
C TYR A 55 17.86 10.40 -23.64
N PHE A 56 16.95 11.19 -24.22
CA PHE A 56 16.33 12.34 -23.54
C PHE A 56 15.29 11.96 -22.47
N LEU A 57 14.78 10.74 -22.47
CA LEU A 57 13.99 10.19 -21.36
C LEU A 57 14.92 9.67 -20.26
N GLN A 58 15.86 8.78 -20.61
CA GLN A 58 16.78 8.14 -19.67
C GLN A 58 17.75 9.11 -18.97
N SER A 59 18.06 10.26 -19.59
CA SER A 59 18.83 11.34 -18.96
C SER A 59 18.00 12.26 -18.04
N ARG A 60 16.66 12.21 -18.09
CA ARG A 60 15.79 12.93 -17.15
C ARG A 60 15.59 12.15 -15.84
N ASP A 61 15.78 10.84 -15.86
CA ASP A 61 15.72 9.97 -14.67
C ASP A 61 17.00 10.04 -13.79
N LEU A 62 17.97 10.89 -14.15
CA LEU A 62 19.24 11.07 -13.41
C LEU A 62 19.35 12.42 -12.67
N LEU A 63 18.26 13.17 -12.53
CA LEU A 63 18.20 14.38 -11.69
C LEU A 63 17.00 14.34 -10.75
N CYS A 64 17.25 14.00 -9.48
CA CYS A 64 16.27 14.09 -8.41
C CYS A 64 15.90 15.55 -8.08
N VAL A 65 14.99 16.12 -8.88
CA VAL A 65 14.27 17.35 -8.57
C VAL A 65 12.78 17.03 -8.55
N SER A 66 12.16 17.13 -7.37
CA SER A 66 10.79 16.69 -7.12
C SER A 66 9.73 17.61 -7.76
N SER A 67 9.53 17.51 -9.07
CA SER A 67 8.37 18.08 -9.76
C SER A 67 7.30 17.00 -9.97
N ILE A 68 6.33 16.92 -9.06
CA ILE A 68 5.16 16.03 -9.17
C ILE A 68 4.38 16.42 -10.44
N SER A 69 4.48 15.59 -11.49
CA SER A 69 3.81 15.88 -12.76
C SER A 69 2.33 15.51 -12.70
N SER A 70 1.51 16.19 -13.51
CA SER A 70 0.05 15.99 -13.58
C SER A 70 -0.38 14.59 -14.03
N PHE A 71 0.54 13.76 -14.54
CA PHE A 71 0.24 12.42 -15.05
C PHE A 71 -0.23 11.47 -13.93
N ASP A 72 0.29 11.62 -12.71
CA ASP A 72 0.00 10.71 -11.60
C ASP A 72 -1.40 10.95 -10.99
N ARG A 73 -1.91 12.19 -11.06
CA ARG A 73 -3.31 12.51 -10.73
C ARG A 73 -4.31 11.75 -11.60
N LEU A 74 -3.98 11.54 -12.89
CA LEU A 74 -4.83 10.82 -13.85
C LEU A 74 -4.79 9.28 -13.69
N SER A 75 -3.82 8.75 -12.92
CA SER A 75 -3.79 7.36 -12.50
C SER A 75 -4.80 7.11 -11.37
N ARG A 76 -4.75 7.95 -10.31
CA ARG A 76 -5.60 7.82 -9.10
C ARG A 76 -7.10 7.87 -9.38
N SER A 77 -7.58 8.60 -10.40
CA SER A 77 -9.02 8.72 -10.70
C SER A 77 -9.62 7.47 -11.36
N ARG A 78 -8.85 6.73 -12.17
CA ARG A 78 -9.39 5.65 -13.03
C ARG A 78 -9.79 4.37 -12.30
N PHE A 79 -9.34 4.15 -11.06
CA PHE A 79 -9.67 2.94 -10.32
C PHE A 79 -11.04 2.98 -9.61
N PHE A 80 -11.58 4.18 -9.35
CA PHE A 80 -12.78 4.36 -8.52
C PHE A 80 -13.99 4.98 -9.22
N GLY A 81 -13.87 5.42 -10.48
CA GLY A 81 -15.00 5.95 -11.25
C GLY A 81 -15.62 7.24 -10.67
N LEU A 82 -14.84 7.99 -9.89
CA LEU A 82 -15.25 9.24 -9.26
C LEU A 82 -14.82 10.43 -10.13
N ASP A 83 -15.73 10.89 -11.00
CA ASP A 83 -15.64 12.23 -11.58
C ASP A 83 -15.93 13.26 -10.48
N GLY A 84 -14.87 13.68 -9.78
CA GLY A 84 -14.89 14.66 -8.71
C GLY A 84 -13.94 15.83 -8.99
N LEU A 85 -14.41 17.05 -8.68
CA LEU A 85 -13.58 18.26 -8.66
C LEU A 85 -12.50 18.17 -7.57
N ASP A 86 -11.50 19.07 -7.60
CA ASP A 86 -10.28 19.01 -6.76
C ASP A 86 -10.56 18.53 -5.33
N SER A 87 -10.20 17.28 -5.09
CA SER A 87 -10.54 16.57 -3.87
C SER A 87 -9.67 17.06 -2.71
N ASP A 88 -10.28 17.22 -1.53
CA ASP A 88 -9.58 17.43 -0.26
C ASP A 88 -8.78 16.17 0.15
N PHE A 89 -7.72 15.85 -0.59
CA PHE A 89 -6.64 14.94 -0.17
C PHE A 89 -5.25 15.62 -0.31
N GLY A 90 -4.50 15.64 0.79
CA GLY A 90 -3.36 16.56 1.01
C GLY A 90 -2.11 15.91 1.59
N ALA A 91 -1.02 16.67 1.62
CA ALA A 91 0.34 16.14 1.82
C ALA A 91 0.89 16.24 3.25
N LEU A 92 1.32 15.10 3.78
CA LEU A 92 2.35 14.88 4.82
C LEU A 92 2.48 15.92 5.96
N GLY A 93 1.72 15.73 7.05
CA GLY A 93 1.95 16.44 8.32
C GLY A 93 3.24 16.02 9.05
N ARG A 94 4.19 16.96 9.24
CA ARG A 94 5.35 16.76 10.14
C ARG A 94 4.96 16.86 11.63
N PRO A 95 5.60 16.12 12.55
CA PRO A 95 5.35 16.24 14.00
C PRO A 95 5.61 17.65 14.52
N LYS A 96 4.64 18.25 15.23
CA LYS A 96 4.73 19.63 15.75
C LYS A 96 5.47 19.78 17.09
N HIS A 97 5.83 18.70 17.78
CA HIS A 97 6.34 18.77 19.16
C HIS A 97 7.65 18.00 19.39
N GLY A 98 8.75 18.59 18.93
CA GLY A 98 9.89 18.97 19.80
C GLY A 98 10.77 17.90 20.46
N LYS A 99 10.31 16.67 20.73
CA LYS A 99 11.17 15.59 21.21
C LYS A 99 11.99 15.05 20.04
N THR A 100 13.26 15.43 19.98
CA THR A 100 14.23 14.80 19.08
C THR A 100 14.40 13.34 19.48
N VAL A 101 14.42 12.44 18.51
CA VAL A 101 14.88 11.06 18.71
C VAL A 101 16.38 11.06 19.06
N GLU A 102 16.81 10.11 19.87
CA GLU A 102 18.21 10.03 20.32
C GLU A 102 19.18 9.57 19.21
N TRP A 103 18.68 8.80 18.23
CA TRP A 103 19.44 8.34 17.09
C TRP A 103 19.63 9.43 16.04
N THR A 104 20.77 9.42 15.36
CA THR A 104 21.11 10.37 14.30
C THR A 104 21.05 9.73 12.92
N THR A 105 21.17 10.54 11.87
CA THR A 105 21.35 10.05 10.48
C THR A 105 22.58 9.15 10.33
N LYS A 106 23.62 9.31 11.15
CA LYS A 106 24.81 8.42 11.13
C LYS A 106 24.47 7.03 11.67
N ASP A 107 23.64 6.96 12.70
CA ASP A 107 23.18 5.70 13.28
C ASP A 107 22.26 4.97 12.31
N LEU A 108 21.37 5.69 11.61
CA LEU A 108 20.56 5.13 10.52
C LEU A 108 21.42 4.59 9.38
N LEU A 109 22.42 5.34 8.90
CA LEU A 109 23.32 4.89 7.83
C LEU A 109 24.10 3.63 8.23
N LYS A 110 24.67 3.61 9.43
CA LYS A 110 25.35 2.40 9.98
C LYS A 110 24.37 1.23 10.15
N GLY A 111 23.16 1.50 10.60
CA GLY A 111 22.09 0.50 10.69
C GLY A 111 21.73 -0.08 9.34
N LEU A 112 21.72 0.73 8.28
CA LEU A 112 21.46 0.31 6.91
C LEU A 112 22.60 -0.55 6.35
N GLU A 113 23.86 -0.16 6.62
CA GLU A 113 25.06 -0.96 6.30
C GLU A 113 25.03 -2.34 7.00
N GLU A 114 24.60 -2.41 8.26
CA GLU A 114 24.38 -3.67 8.98
C GLU A 114 23.19 -4.47 8.44
N PHE A 115 22.08 -3.81 8.04
CA PHE A 115 20.82 -4.47 7.71
C PHE A 115 20.71 -4.97 6.26
N VAL A 116 21.30 -4.29 5.27
CA VAL A 116 21.25 -4.72 3.86
C VAL A 116 21.66 -6.19 3.67
N PRO A 117 22.86 -6.65 4.12
CA PRO A 117 23.25 -8.05 3.95
C PRO A 117 22.36 -9.02 4.75
N ILE A 118 21.78 -8.59 5.87
CA ILE A 118 20.78 -9.37 6.62
C ILE A 118 19.54 -9.57 5.74
N TYR A 119 18.98 -8.49 5.18
CA TYR A 119 17.77 -8.54 4.33
C TYR A 119 17.95 -9.35 3.04
N GLU A 120 19.16 -9.45 2.50
CA GLU A 120 19.48 -10.35 1.40
C GLU A 120 19.30 -11.83 1.78
N THR A 121 19.61 -12.21 3.03
CA THR A 121 19.44 -13.61 3.50
C THR A 121 17.97 -14.03 3.67
N ARG A 122 17.02 -13.10 3.79
CA ARG A 122 15.61 -13.34 4.17
C ARG A 122 14.98 -14.59 3.53
N PRO A 123 14.21 -15.42 4.26
CA PRO A 123 13.62 -16.64 3.69
C PRO A 123 12.55 -16.34 2.63
N ILE A 124 11.82 -15.23 2.77
CA ILE A 124 10.71 -14.85 1.90
C ILE A 124 11.21 -13.83 0.87
N LYS A 125 11.80 -14.31 -0.24
CA LYS A 125 12.36 -13.44 -1.28
C LYS A 125 11.29 -12.55 -1.93
N ASN A 126 10.12 -13.12 -2.21
CA ASN A 126 8.93 -12.42 -2.70
C ASN A 126 7.90 -12.28 -1.56
N ASN A 127 7.90 -11.12 -0.89
CA ASN A 127 6.95 -10.83 0.19
C ASN A 127 5.70 -10.05 -0.28
N MET A 128 5.25 -10.21 -1.53
CA MET A 128 4.01 -9.58 -2.02
C MET A 128 2.83 -9.79 -1.03
N TYR A 129 2.11 -8.69 -0.74
CA TYR A 129 1.11 -8.54 0.33
C TYR A 129 1.67 -8.59 1.76
N GLY A 130 2.82 -7.97 2.02
CA GLY A 130 3.37 -7.77 3.36
C GLY A 130 4.65 -6.94 3.34
N MET A 131 5.10 -6.58 4.55
CA MET A 131 6.19 -5.63 4.85
C MET A 131 7.37 -5.57 3.85
N GLY A 132 7.67 -4.33 3.41
CA GLY A 132 8.73 -3.94 2.48
C GLY A 132 10.13 -3.84 3.08
N PHE A 133 11.11 -3.31 2.32
CA PHE A 133 12.51 -3.21 2.76
C PHE A 133 12.72 -2.08 3.78
N ASP A 134 12.30 -0.88 3.39
CA ASP A 134 11.98 0.30 4.21
C ASP A 134 11.37 -0.06 5.58
N HIS A 135 10.19 -0.68 5.58
CA HIS A 135 9.48 -1.06 6.79
C HIS A 135 10.25 -2.11 7.60
N SER A 136 10.85 -3.11 6.93
CA SER A 136 11.70 -4.12 7.58
C SER A 136 12.92 -3.48 8.27
N PHE A 137 13.54 -2.49 7.63
CA PHE A 137 14.67 -1.76 8.18
C PHE A 137 14.25 -0.91 9.39
N GLY A 138 13.14 -0.17 9.29
CA GLY A 138 12.59 0.61 10.40
C GLY A 138 12.28 -0.25 11.62
N LEU A 139 11.61 -1.39 11.43
CA LEU A 139 11.31 -2.36 12.48
C LEU A 139 12.60 -2.96 13.08
N TRP A 140 13.56 -3.39 12.25
CA TRP A 140 14.84 -3.91 12.72
C TRP A 140 15.58 -2.85 13.56
N PHE A 141 15.74 -1.64 13.02
CA PHE A 141 16.50 -0.55 13.63
C PHE A 141 15.92 -0.12 14.98
N ILE A 142 14.60 0.11 15.08
CA ILE A 142 14.00 0.51 16.37
C ILE A 142 14.07 -0.62 17.40
N THR A 143 13.97 -1.88 16.98
CA THR A 143 14.15 -3.05 17.85
C THR A 143 15.60 -3.14 18.36
N ARG A 144 16.60 -2.90 17.49
CA ARG A 144 18.02 -2.80 17.86
C ARG A 144 18.33 -1.62 18.80
N TRP A 145 17.60 -0.52 18.67
CA TRP A 145 17.76 0.66 19.51
C TRP A 145 17.20 0.42 20.92
N LEU A 146 15.93 0.02 21.01
CA LEU A 146 15.20 -0.16 22.27
C LEU A 146 15.68 -1.36 23.11
N LYS A 147 16.18 -2.42 22.45
CA LYS A 147 16.67 -3.66 23.08
C LYS A 147 15.66 -4.25 24.09
N PRO A 148 14.45 -4.61 23.62
CA PRO A 148 13.38 -5.10 24.47
C PRO A 148 13.68 -6.49 25.07
N ASP A 149 13.10 -6.75 26.24
CA ASP A 149 13.19 -8.05 26.94
C ASP A 149 12.17 -9.06 26.39
N LEU A 150 11.11 -8.56 25.75
CA LEU A 150 10.10 -9.34 25.04
C LEU A 150 9.53 -8.52 23.87
N MET A 151 9.29 -9.20 22.74
CA MET A 151 8.71 -8.60 21.54
C MET A 151 7.33 -9.23 21.28
N ILE A 152 6.32 -8.40 21.04
CA ILE A 152 4.97 -8.83 20.66
C ILE A 152 4.74 -8.41 19.21
N GLU A 153 4.23 -9.33 18.42
CA GLU A 153 3.78 -9.13 17.04
C GLU A 153 2.29 -9.46 16.97
N SER A 154 1.50 -8.60 16.32
CA SER A 154 0.12 -8.91 15.95
C SER A 154 0.00 -8.67 14.45
N GLY A 155 -0.06 -9.75 13.66
CA GLY A 155 -0.04 -9.65 12.19
C GLY A 155 0.97 -10.50 11.41
N ALA A 156 1.44 -11.63 11.94
CA ALA A 156 2.60 -12.35 11.36
C ALA A 156 2.54 -12.72 9.85
N PHE A 157 1.36 -12.91 9.27
CA PHE A 157 1.13 -13.42 7.91
C PHE A 157 2.01 -14.65 7.53
N LYS A 158 3.06 -14.45 6.72
CA LYS A 158 4.04 -15.48 6.31
C LYS A 158 5.23 -15.65 7.27
N GLY A 159 5.34 -14.81 8.29
CA GLY A 159 6.44 -14.78 9.27
C GLY A 159 7.61 -13.85 8.91
N HIS A 160 7.46 -12.93 7.95
CA HIS A 160 8.56 -12.04 7.52
C HIS A 160 8.96 -11.03 8.61
N SER A 161 7.99 -10.36 9.22
CA SER A 161 8.17 -9.51 10.40
C SER A 161 8.73 -10.28 11.60
N THR A 162 8.26 -11.50 11.84
CA THR A 162 8.79 -12.39 12.88
C THR A 162 10.28 -12.71 12.64
N TRP A 163 10.66 -12.92 11.38
CA TRP A 163 12.05 -13.11 10.98
C TRP A 163 12.89 -11.84 11.21
N VAL A 164 12.38 -10.65 10.84
CA VAL A 164 13.05 -9.36 11.07
C VAL A 164 13.30 -9.12 12.57
N LEU A 165 12.29 -9.37 13.41
CA LEU A 165 12.42 -9.29 14.87
C LEU A 165 13.48 -10.26 15.42
N ARG A 166 13.51 -11.50 14.93
CA ARG A 166 14.56 -12.48 15.28
C ARG A 166 15.96 -12.06 14.81
N GLN A 167 16.10 -11.42 13.65
CA GLN A 167 17.38 -10.86 13.21
C GLN A 167 17.82 -9.64 14.03
N ALA A 168 16.88 -8.85 14.56
CA ALA A 168 17.20 -7.72 15.42
C ALA A 168 17.68 -8.20 16.80
N MET A 169 16.98 -9.15 17.42
CA MET A 169 17.27 -9.64 18.77
C MET A 169 17.26 -11.18 18.83
N PRO A 170 18.35 -11.86 18.41
CA PRO A 170 18.40 -13.32 18.25
C PRO A 170 17.93 -14.15 19.45
N ASN A 171 18.14 -13.67 20.68
CA ASN A 171 17.80 -14.40 21.90
C ASN A 171 16.52 -13.92 22.63
N THR A 172 15.90 -12.81 22.19
CA THR A 172 14.72 -12.23 22.86
C THR A 172 13.46 -13.06 22.57
N ARG A 173 12.55 -13.17 23.53
CA ARG A 173 11.30 -13.94 23.37
C ARG A 173 10.35 -13.19 22.43
N ILE A 174 9.71 -13.94 21.53
CA ILE A 174 8.67 -13.41 20.63
C ILE A 174 7.32 -14.02 21.03
N ILE A 175 6.29 -13.18 21.11
CA ILE A 175 4.88 -13.59 21.13
C ILE A 175 4.27 -13.11 19.82
N SER A 176 3.66 -14.00 19.05
CA SER A 176 3.11 -13.68 17.73
C SER A 176 1.64 -14.06 17.65
N ILE A 177 0.79 -13.08 17.38
CA ILE A 177 -0.66 -13.20 17.27
C ILE A 177 -1.02 -13.18 15.79
N THR A 178 -1.65 -14.25 15.30
CA THR A 178 -2.09 -14.32 13.89
C THR A 178 -3.26 -15.30 13.74
N PRO A 179 -4.34 -14.96 13.02
CA PRO A 179 -5.43 -15.90 12.74
C PRO A 179 -4.96 -17.19 12.07
N ARG A 180 -3.83 -17.15 11.34
CA ARG A 180 -3.27 -18.30 10.61
C ARG A 180 -1.76 -18.43 10.88
N HIS A 181 -1.39 -19.55 11.51
CA HIS A 181 0.01 -19.89 11.80
C HIS A 181 0.89 -19.90 10.53
N PRO A 182 2.08 -19.28 10.51
CA PRO A 182 2.91 -19.11 9.29
C PRO A 182 3.28 -20.42 8.57
N GLU A 183 3.45 -21.51 9.31
CA GLU A 183 3.65 -22.88 8.80
C GLU A 183 2.58 -23.28 7.75
N LYS A 184 1.34 -22.77 7.88
CA LYS A 184 0.23 -23.07 6.95
C LYS A 184 0.36 -22.36 5.58
N TYR A 185 1.46 -21.62 5.37
CA TYR A 185 1.88 -21.04 4.08
C TYR A 185 3.05 -21.81 3.44
N LEU A 186 3.84 -22.60 4.18
CA LEU A 186 4.94 -23.42 3.64
C LEU A 186 4.48 -24.37 2.52
N LYS A 187 3.22 -24.82 2.55
CA LYS A 187 2.60 -25.65 1.49
C LYS A 187 2.25 -24.89 0.21
N LYS A 188 2.44 -23.56 0.18
CA LYS A 188 2.10 -22.67 -0.96
C LYS A 188 3.28 -21.83 -1.45
N GLY A 189 4.39 -21.77 -0.71
CA GLY A 189 5.56 -20.97 -1.04
C GLY A 189 6.45 -20.75 0.19
N ALA A 190 7.42 -19.85 0.06
CA ALA A 190 8.28 -19.47 1.18
C ALA A 190 7.48 -18.82 2.32
N ALA A 191 7.76 -19.27 3.54
CA ALA A 191 7.28 -18.70 4.80
C ALA A 191 8.36 -18.95 5.88
N TYR A 192 8.23 -18.30 7.03
CA TYR A 192 9.12 -18.46 8.17
C TYR A 192 8.33 -18.83 9.42
N VAL A 193 8.90 -19.70 10.23
CA VAL A 193 8.40 -20.08 11.56
C VAL A 193 9.58 -19.98 12.50
N ASP A 194 9.43 -19.25 13.59
CA ASP A 194 10.46 -19.16 14.63
C ASP A 194 10.21 -20.21 15.72
N GLU A 195 11.17 -21.10 15.95
CA GLU A 195 11.05 -22.21 16.89
C GLU A 195 10.94 -21.76 18.36
N ASN A 196 11.36 -20.53 18.66
CA ASN A 196 11.34 -19.91 19.99
C ASN A 196 10.23 -18.83 20.13
N CYS A 197 9.24 -18.84 19.23
CA CYS A 197 8.12 -17.91 19.23
C CYS A 197 6.86 -18.56 19.81
N THR A 198 6.19 -17.85 20.72
CA THR A 198 4.90 -18.27 21.27
C THR A 198 3.78 -17.77 20.37
N TYR A 199 3.23 -18.65 19.54
CA TYR A 199 2.16 -18.31 18.60
C TYR A 199 0.75 -18.47 19.21
N PHE A 200 -0.01 -17.37 19.24
CA PHE A 200 -1.46 -17.39 19.44
C PHE A 200 -2.14 -17.46 18.07
N ALA A 201 -2.37 -18.68 17.57
CA ALA A 201 -2.76 -18.89 16.18
C ALA A 201 -3.70 -20.08 15.91
N GLY A 202 -4.50 -19.96 14.84
CA GLY A 202 -5.44 -21.00 14.43
C GLY A 202 -6.51 -21.26 15.48
N LYS A 203 -6.56 -22.49 16.03
CA LYS A 203 -7.49 -22.83 17.13
C LYS A 203 -7.15 -22.13 18.46
N ASP A 204 -5.90 -21.69 18.61
CA ASP A 204 -5.37 -21.03 19.81
C ASP A 204 -5.20 -19.51 19.57
N PHE A 205 -5.86 -18.97 18.53
CA PHE A 205 -5.90 -17.53 18.24
C PHE A 205 -6.81 -16.80 19.22
N ILE A 206 -6.31 -15.69 19.76
CA ILE A 206 -7.06 -14.73 20.57
C ILE A 206 -6.67 -13.34 20.04
N ASP A 207 -7.65 -12.45 19.82
CA ASP A 207 -7.36 -11.06 19.42
C ASP A 207 -6.52 -10.35 20.50
N PHE A 208 -5.59 -9.49 20.08
CA PHE A 208 -4.72 -8.71 20.98
C PHE A 208 -5.50 -7.99 22.10
N GLY A 209 -6.70 -7.48 21.82
CA GLY A 209 -7.54 -6.78 22.80
C GLY A 209 -8.27 -7.68 23.81
N SER A 210 -8.23 -9.00 23.61
CA SER A 210 -8.90 -10.02 24.42
C SER A 210 -7.93 -10.92 25.19
N ILE A 211 -6.62 -10.73 25.04
CA ILE A 211 -5.59 -11.45 25.80
C ILE A 211 -5.45 -10.88 27.21
N ASP A 212 -5.41 -11.76 28.22
CA ASP A 212 -4.99 -11.38 29.58
C ASP A 212 -3.48 -11.13 29.61
N TRP A 213 -3.10 -9.89 29.29
CA TRP A 213 -1.72 -9.45 29.26
C TRP A 213 -1.02 -9.51 30.62
N ALA A 214 -1.74 -9.39 31.74
CA ALA A 214 -1.15 -9.51 33.07
C ALA A 214 -0.70 -10.96 33.33
N THR A 215 -1.54 -11.95 33.02
CA THR A 215 -1.17 -13.37 33.12
C THR A 215 -0.08 -13.75 32.11
N VAL A 216 -0.12 -13.25 30.87
CA VAL A 216 0.91 -13.55 29.86
C VAL A 216 2.27 -12.93 30.23
N MET A 217 2.33 -11.65 30.61
CA MET A 217 3.60 -11.03 31.03
C MET A 217 4.19 -11.73 32.26
N LYS A 218 3.37 -12.05 33.27
CA LYS A 218 3.78 -12.84 34.43
C LYS A 218 4.33 -14.22 34.06
N LYS A 219 3.68 -14.94 33.13
CA LYS A 219 4.15 -16.24 32.61
C LYS A 219 5.52 -16.13 31.91
N HIS A 220 5.78 -15.03 31.21
CA HIS A 220 7.04 -14.79 30.49
C HIS A 220 8.13 -14.12 31.36
N GLY A 221 7.85 -13.85 32.64
CA GLY A 221 8.78 -13.25 33.60
C GLY A 221 8.97 -11.74 33.46
N ILE A 222 8.08 -11.05 32.74
CA ILE A 222 8.16 -9.61 32.52
C ILE A 222 7.47 -8.86 33.65
N THR A 223 8.23 -7.98 34.33
CA THR A 223 7.75 -7.08 35.39
C THR A 223 7.71 -5.62 34.96
N ASP A 224 8.44 -5.24 33.90
CA ASP A 224 8.51 -3.88 33.36
C ASP A 224 7.97 -3.86 31.92
N LEU A 225 6.79 -3.26 31.75
CA LEU A 225 6.12 -3.16 30.45
C LEU A 225 6.78 -2.12 29.53
N SER A 226 7.60 -1.21 30.07
CA SER A 226 8.39 -0.25 29.28
C SER A 226 9.58 -0.91 28.56
N ARG A 227 9.88 -2.18 28.88
CA ARG A 227 10.86 -3.02 28.18
C ARG A 227 10.25 -4.03 27.21
N VAL A 228 8.94 -3.93 26.97
CA VAL A 228 8.23 -4.66 25.90
C VAL A 228 8.13 -3.79 24.66
N LEU A 229 8.30 -4.39 23.49
CA LEU A 229 8.05 -3.78 22.18
C LEU A 229 6.84 -4.45 21.53
N ILE A 230 5.94 -3.68 20.93
CA ILE A 230 4.79 -4.20 20.17
C ILE A 230 4.84 -3.71 18.72
N PHE A 231 4.69 -4.65 17.79
CA PHE A 231 4.54 -4.40 16.36
C PHE A 231 3.13 -4.82 15.89
N PHE A 232 2.45 -3.93 15.17
CA PHE A 232 1.10 -4.16 14.62
C PHE A 232 1.13 -4.14 13.08
N ASP A 233 0.78 -5.28 12.49
CA ASP A 233 0.68 -5.61 11.06
C ASP A 233 -0.59 -6.49 10.82
N ASP A 234 -1.59 -6.38 11.71
CA ASP A 234 -2.84 -7.17 11.66
C ASP A 234 -3.96 -6.47 10.87
N HIS A 235 -3.59 -5.38 10.21
CA HIS A 235 -4.47 -4.48 9.49
C HIS A 235 -5.72 -4.07 10.28
N GLN A 236 -5.69 -3.98 11.61
CA GLN A 236 -6.80 -3.39 12.40
C GLN A 236 -6.65 -1.87 12.46
N SER A 237 -7.72 -1.13 12.80
CA SER A 237 -7.58 0.31 13.09
C SER A 237 -6.47 0.55 14.13
N GLU A 238 -5.48 1.35 13.78
CA GLU A 238 -4.36 1.64 14.68
C GLU A 238 -4.85 2.35 15.96
N LEU A 239 -5.91 3.16 15.88
CA LEU A 239 -6.55 3.78 17.05
C LEU A 239 -7.13 2.74 18.03
N LYS A 240 -7.71 1.65 17.51
CA LYS A 240 -8.20 0.53 18.32
C LYS A 240 -7.03 -0.17 19.00
N ARG A 241 -5.94 -0.43 18.26
CA ARG A 241 -4.73 -1.06 18.81
C ARG A 241 -3.98 -0.19 19.82
N LEU A 242 -3.83 1.11 19.57
CA LEU A 242 -3.27 2.11 20.49
C LEU A 242 -4.07 2.14 21.82
N LYS A 243 -5.40 2.26 21.74
CA LYS A 243 -6.29 2.21 22.92
C LYS A 243 -6.16 0.90 23.70
N GLN A 244 -6.07 -0.23 23.00
CA GLN A 244 -5.91 -1.56 23.62
C GLN A 244 -4.53 -1.72 24.29
N ALA A 245 -3.45 -1.29 23.63
CA ALA A 245 -2.08 -1.42 24.14
C ALA A 245 -1.85 -0.54 25.37
N LEU A 246 -2.30 0.72 25.34
CA LEU A 246 -2.23 1.64 26.49
C LEU A 246 -3.09 1.16 27.66
N LYS A 247 -4.29 0.60 27.40
CA LYS A 247 -5.12 -0.04 28.45
C LYS A 247 -4.42 -1.25 29.10
N ALA A 248 -3.57 -1.96 28.35
CA ALA A 248 -2.75 -3.06 28.86
C ALA A 248 -1.40 -2.59 29.46
N GLY A 249 -1.11 -1.29 29.48
CA GLY A 249 0.08 -0.70 30.09
C GLY A 249 1.34 -0.70 29.21
N PHE A 250 1.22 -0.97 27.90
CA PHE A 250 2.36 -1.00 26.98
C PHE A 250 2.64 0.36 26.34
N SER A 251 3.92 0.73 26.26
CA SER A 251 4.35 2.09 25.88
C SER A 251 5.36 2.16 24.72
N ASN A 252 5.80 1.06 24.12
CA ASN A 252 6.62 1.08 22.89
C ASN A 252 5.88 0.38 21.76
N LEU A 253 5.36 1.16 20.83
CA LEU A 253 4.44 0.71 19.78
C LEU A 253 5.01 1.08 18.41
N VAL A 254 4.98 0.12 17.49
CA VAL A 254 5.37 0.27 16.09
C VAL A 254 4.21 -0.17 15.21
N PHE A 255 3.81 0.67 14.28
CA PHE A 255 2.72 0.38 13.35
C PHE A 255 3.25 0.29 11.90
N GLU A 256 2.85 -0.77 11.21
CA GLU A 256 2.88 -0.89 9.74
C GLU A 256 1.84 0.04 9.09
N ASP A 257 1.87 0.16 7.76
CA ASP A 257 0.76 0.64 6.93
C ASP A 257 0.20 2.05 7.29
N ASN A 258 1.07 3.06 7.44
CA ASN A 258 0.69 4.43 7.85
C ASN A 258 0.00 5.27 6.72
N TYR A 259 -1.05 4.72 6.12
CA TYR A 259 -1.71 5.18 4.90
C TYR A 259 -2.08 6.68 4.83
N ASP A 260 -1.96 7.24 3.61
CA ASP A 260 -2.57 8.51 3.17
C ASP A 260 -4.04 8.64 3.62
N THR A 261 -4.49 9.87 3.90
CA THR A 261 -5.92 10.19 3.95
C THR A 261 -6.58 9.81 2.62
N GLY A 262 -7.56 8.91 2.68
CA GLY A 262 -8.24 8.38 1.49
C GLY A 262 -7.67 7.08 0.91
N THR A 263 -6.65 6.44 1.47
CA THR A 263 -6.16 5.11 1.03
C THR A 263 -6.30 4.05 2.13
N GLY A 264 -5.60 2.90 2.00
CA GLY A 264 -5.56 1.80 2.96
C GLY A 264 -6.70 0.79 2.91
N ASP A 265 -6.57 -0.29 3.70
CA ASP A 265 -7.65 -1.23 4.05
C ASP A 265 -8.14 -1.07 5.51
N HIS A 266 -7.46 -0.22 6.29
CA HIS A 266 -7.77 0.08 7.68
C HIS A 266 -7.45 1.55 8.03
N TYR A 267 -7.86 1.98 9.23
CA TYR A 267 -7.78 3.38 9.66
C TYR A 267 -6.47 3.66 10.41
N SER A 268 -5.54 4.36 9.74
CA SER A 268 -4.15 4.56 10.18
C SER A 268 -3.92 5.78 11.08
N LEU A 269 -2.78 5.81 11.80
CA LEU A 269 -2.38 6.96 12.63
C LEU A 269 -2.04 8.23 11.85
N ARG A 270 -2.00 8.19 10.51
CA ARG A 270 -1.85 9.37 9.65
C ARG A 270 -3.19 10.02 9.29
N GLN A 271 -4.20 9.23 8.89
CA GLN A 271 -5.58 9.69 8.68
C GLN A 271 -6.19 10.36 9.93
N ILE A 272 -5.58 10.06 11.07
CA ILE A 272 -5.81 10.57 12.42
C ILE A 272 -5.11 11.91 12.71
N CYS A 273 -3.86 12.08 12.27
CA CYS A 273 -2.96 13.15 12.73
C CYS A 273 -3.00 14.42 11.87
N ASP A 274 -3.31 14.31 10.58
CA ASP A 274 -3.41 15.47 9.70
C ASP A 274 -4.62 16.33 10.13
N GLN A 275 -4.48 17.65 10.32
CA GLN A 275 -5.65 18.56 10.50
C GLN A 275 -5.36 20.08 10.35
N PHE A 276 -6.43 20.80 10.00
CA PHE A 276 -6.72 22.24 10.09
C PHE A 276 -6.06 23.25 9.13
N TYR A 277 -4.89 22.99 8.56
CA TYR A 277 -4.23 23.96 7.64
C TYR A 277 -3.62 23.33 6.37
N ILE A 278 -3.87 22.04 6.14
CA ILE A 278 -3.50 21.32 4.92
C ILE A 278 -4.78 21.07 4.16
N GLN A 279 -4.84 21.52 2.90
CA GLN A 279 -5.97 21.22 2.02
C GLN A 279 -5.95 19.72 1.70
N GLY A 280 -6.81 18.98 2.41
CA GLY A 280 -6.99 17.53 2.28
C GLY A 280 -6.23 16.61 3.24
N GLY A 281 -5.58 17.16 4.27
CA GLY A 281 -5.07 16.34 5.36
C GLY A 281 -6.02 16.36 6.55
N GLY A 282 -6.78 15.29 6.77
CA GLY A 282 -7.43 15.04 8.07
C GLY A 282 -8.88 14.57 8.08
N HIS A 283 -9.33 14.25 9.29
CA HIS A 283 -10.70 13.84 9.57
C HIS A 283 -11.63 15.03 9.80
N SER A 284 -12.85 14.94 9.26
CA SER A 284 -13.97 15.84 9.48
C SER A 284 -14.95 15.26 10.51
N CYS A 285 -15.59 16.15 11.28
CA CYS A 285 -16.67 15.81 12.21
C CYS A 285 -18.07 16.21 11.70
N PHE A 286 -18.15 16.87 10.54
CA PHE A 286 -19.41 17.23 9.89
C PHE A 286 -19.93 16.02 9.10
N GLU A 287 -21.12 15.52 9.42
CA GLU A 287 -21.66 14.26 8.84
C GLU A 287 -21.92 14.33 7.32
N ASP A 288 -22.14 15.53 6.80
CA ASP A 288 -22.40 15.86 5.39
C ASP A 288 -21.13 16.06 4.55
N SER A 289 -19.97 16.23 5.19
CA SER A 289 -18.69 16.42 4.50
C SER A 289 -18.23 15.18 3.71
N ASP A 290 -17.50 15.40 2.62
CA ASP A 290 -17.08 14.31 1.73
C ASP A 290 -16.20 13.26 2.40
N GLU A 291 -15.33 13.65 3.36
CA GLU A 291 -14.52 12.69 4.10
C GLU A 291 -15.39 11.85 5.06
N ALA A 292 -16.35 12.45 5.78
CA ALA A 292 -17.28 11.70 6.63
C ALA A 292 -18.22 10.79 5.80
N ARG A 293 -18.68 11.26 4.63
CA ARG A 293 -19.42 10.48 3.64
C ARG A 293 -18.60 9.29 3.14
N VAL A 294 -17.33 9.49 2.82
CA VAL A 294 -16.39 8.45 2.41
C VAL A 294 -16.10 7.46 3.55
N ARG A 295 -15.95 7.91 4.81
CA ARG A 295 -15.88 7.00 5.98
C ARG A 295 -17.16 6.18 6.17
N SER A 296 -18.33 6.80 6.06
CA SER A 296 -19.63 6.14 6.21
C SER A 296 -19.89 5.09 5.12
N VAL A 297 -19.40 5.34 3.89
CA VAL A 297 -19.35 4.33 2.83
C VAL A 297 -18.33 3.24 3.18
N ARG A 298 -17.11 3.59 3.60
CA ARG A 298 -16.06 2.63 3.98
C ARG A 298 -16.48 1.70 5.10
N LYS A 299 -17.14 2.17 6.18
CA LYS A 299 -17.56 1.32 7.31
C LYS A 299 -18.56 0.22 6.91
N LYS A 300 -19.23 0.34 5.76
CA LYS A 300 -20.11 -0.70 5.20
C LYS A 300 -19.36 -1.80 4.42
N PHE A 301 -18.09 -1.55 4.07
CA PHE A 301 -17.21 -2.49 3.34
C PHE A 301 -16.01 -2.95 4.19
N TRP A 302 -15.59 -2.12 5.14
CA TRP A 302 -14.44 -2.30 6.03
C TRP A 302 -14.94 -2.16 7.48
N GLU A 303 -15.17 -3.29 8.17
CA GLU A 303 -15.51 -3.31 9.62
C GLU A 303 -14.44 -2.64 10.51
N LYS A 304 -13.26 -2.41 9.93
CA LYS A 304 -12.07 -1.83 10.56
C LYS A 304 -11.97 -0.30 10.39
N ALA A 305 -12.90 0.32 9.66
CA ALA A 305 -12.99 1.78 9.54
C ALA A 305 -13.72 2.39 10.73
N VAL A 306 -13.31 3.59 11.12
CA VAL A 306 -13.87 4.35 12.25
C VAL A 306 -14.94 5.32 11.74
N ASP A 307 -16.06 5.47 12.46
CA ASP A 307 -17.09 6.46 12.13
C ASP A 307 -16.93 7.81 12.86
N THR A 308 -17.79 8.76 12.52
CA THR A 308 -17.77 10.12 13.06
C THR A 308 -17.99 10.17 14.57
N GLN A 309 -18.77 9.26 15.16
CA GLN A 309 -19.04 9.26 16.61
C GLN A 309 -17.90 8.60 17.40
N GLU A 310 -17.30 7.54 16.87
CA GLU A 310 -16.11 6.90 17.44
C GLU A 310 -14.87 7.83 17.46
N LEU A 311 -14.88 8.85 16.59
CA LEU A 311 -13.80 9.79 16.36
C LEU A 311 -14.04 11.16 17.04
N CYS A 312 -15.22 11.75 16.82
CA CYS A 312 -15.58 13.10 17.28
C CYS A 312 -16.50 13.10 18.51
N GLY A 313 -16.85 11.92 19.05
CA GLY A 313 -17.69 11.78 20.22
C GLY A 313 -19.19 12.02 19.94
N PRO A 314 -20.03 11.93 20.98
CA PRO A 314 -21.49 12.09 20.84
C PRO A 314 -21.90 13.52 20.45
N ASP A 315 -21.12 14.53 20.83
CA ASP A 315 -21.39 15.95 20.56
C ASP A 315 -20.79 16.45 19.22
N LEU A 316 -20.16 15.55 18.44
CA LEU A 316 -19.43 15.86 17.18
C LEU A 316 -18.34 16.94 17.29
N ASP A 317 -17.82 17.23 18.49
CA ASP A 317 -16.82 18.27 18.73
C ASP A 317 -15.49 17.97 18.00
N PRO A 318 -15.02 18.83 17.07
CA PRO A 318 -13.73 18.68 16.37
C PRO A 318 -12.48 18.65 17.27
N ASN A 319 -12.65 18.87 18.56
CA ASN A 319 -11.61 18.82 19.59
C ASN A 319 -11.82 17.69 20.60
N TYR A 320 -12.93 16.94 20.53
CA TYR A 320 -13.08 15.67 21.27
C TYR A 320 -11.93 14.71 20.94
N TYR A 321 -11.57 14.62 19.66
CA TYR A 321 -10.42 13.83 19.21
C TYR A 321 -9.11 14.32 19.85
N LYS A 322 -8.88 15.63 19.83
CA LYS A 322 -7.67 16.24 20.41
C LYS A 322 -7.59 16.00 21.92
N ARG A 323 -8.69 16.17 22.67
CA ARG A 323 -8.70 15.94 24.13
C ARG A 323 -8.48 14.47 24.48
N ASN A 324 -9.10 13.52 23.76
CA ASN A 324 -9.02 12.11 24.12
C ASN A 324 -7.81 11.37 23.53
N VAL A 325 -7.27 11.79 22.38
CA VAL A 325 -6.23 11.03 21.67
C VAL A 325 -4.86 11.71 21.68
N LEU A 326 -4.78 13.04 21.86
CA LEU A 326 -3.49 13.65 22.19
C LEU A 326 -2.97 13.11 23.53
N ASP A 327 -3.87 12.87 24.50
CA ASP A 327 -3.55 12.15 25.74
C ASP A 327 -3.02 10.74 25.49
N TYR A 328 -3.61 9.95 24.58
CA TYR A 328 -3.04 8.65 24.22
C TYR A 328 -1.63 8.79 23.62
N PHE A 329 -1.41 9.73 22.71
CA PHE A 329 -0.08 10.00 22.14
C PHE A 329 0.95 10.45 23.17
N LEU A 330 0.57 11.30 24.13
CA LEU A 330 1.44 11.81 25.18
C LEU A 330 1.85 10.73 26.19
N ASN A 331 1.06 9.66 26.33
CA ASN A 331 1.34 8.51 27.19
C ASN A 331 2.14 7.39 26.51
N VAL A 332 2.48 7.50 25.21
CA VAL A 332 3.39 6.54 24.56
C VAL A 332 4.85 6.93 24.83
N GLY A 333 5.67 5.97 25.26
CA GLY A 333 7.11 6.17 25.48
C GLY A 333 7.89 6.21 24.17
N THR A 334 7.63 5.24 23.29
CA THR A 334 8.13 5.22 21.91
C THR A 334 6.98 4.90 20.96
N LEU A 335 6.70 5.79 20.01
CA LEU A 335 5.76 5.55 18.92
C LEU A 335 6.46 5.69 17.58
N LEU A 336 6.54 4.61 16.81
CA LEU A 336 7.01 4.62 15.43
C LEU A 336 5.86 4.23 14.48
N ARG A 337 5.85 4.88 13.32
CA ARG A 337 5.00 4.53 12.17
C ARG A 337 5.94 4.33 10.99
N LEU A 338 5.62 3.37 10.13
CA LEU A 338 6.38 3.06 8.93
C LEU A 338 5.61 3.64 7.72
N ASP A 339 6.33 4.42 6.90
CA ASP A 339 5.83 5.25 5.78
C ASP A 339 6.38 4.73 4.43
#